data_AF-A0A352Q841-F1
#
_entry.id   AF-A0A352Q841-F1
#
_cell.length_a   1.000
_cell.length_b   1.000
_cell.length_c   1.000
_cell.angle_alpha   90.00
_cell.angle_beta   90.00
_cell.angle_gamma   90.00
#
_symmetry.space_group_name_H-M   'P 1'
#
loop_
_entity.id
_entity.type
_entity.pdbx_description
1 polymer ?
#
loop_
_entity_poly.entity_id
_entity_poly.type
_entity_poly.pdbx_seq_one_letter_code
_entity_poly.pdbx_strand_id
1 'polypeptide(L)'
;MNFDIPDDIQHYLQDLDEFIDRVIKPLEARDDNIRFFDHRREDARTDWERGGLPNEDWEALLEEAKRLADEAGHYRYALPKEYGGQDGTNLGM
;
A
#
# COMPACT_ATOMS: atom_id res chain seq x y z
N MET A 1 0.71 29.21 15.38
CA MET A 1 1.15 27.97 14.70
C MET A 1 0.17 27.74 13.56
N ASN A 2 0.65 27.42 12.36
CA ASN A 2 -0.21 27.12 11.21
C ASN A 2 -0.42 25.59 11.14
N PHE A 3 -1.66 25.14 10.95
CA PHE A 3 -2.06 23.73 10.86
C PHE A 3 -2.72 23.39 9.51
N ASP A 4 -2.76 24.34 8.58
CA ASP A 4 -3.29 24.11 7.25
C ASP A 4 -2.38 23.13 6.49
N ILE A 5 -2.99 22.17 5.81
CA ILE A 5 -2.28 21.22 4.96
C ILE A 5 -2.00 21.92 3.62
N PRO A 6 -0.74 21.96 3.14
CA PRO A 6 -0.41 22.48 1.82
C PRO A 6 -1.26 21.86 0.70
N ASP A 7 -1.65 22.67 -0.29
CA ASP A 7 -2.56 22.24 -1.36
C ASP A 7 -2.01 21.06 -2.17
N ASP A 8 -0.70 20.99 -2.38
CA ASP A 8 -0.03 19.87 -3.05
C ASP A 8 -0.20 18.55 -2.27
N ILE A 9 -0.12 18.60 -0.94
CA ILE A 9 -0.34 17.43 -0.08
C ILE A 9 -1.82 17.04 -0.07
N GLN A 10 -2.74 18.01 -0.04
CA GLN A 10 -4.17 17.72 -0.12
C GLN A 10 -4.55 17.01 -1.43
N HIS A 11 -4.01 17.47 -2.56
CA HIS A 11 -4.22 16.80 -3.85
C HIS A 11 -3.60 15.40 -3.86
N TYR A 12 -2.37 15.25 -3.34
CA TYR A 12 -1.73 13.94 -3.28
C TYR A 12 -2.50 12.93 -2.42
N LEU A 13 -3.07 13.37 -1.29
CA LEU A 13 -3.93 12.52 -0.46
C LEU A 13 -5.19 12.07 -1.21
N GLN A 14 -5.81 12.95 -2.01
CA GLN A 14 -6.95 12.59 -2.86
C GLN A 14 -6.56 11.55 -3.91
N ASP A 15 -5.42 11.74 -4.58
CA ASP A 15 -4.90 10.79 -5.56
C ASP A 15 -4.64 9.41 -4.92
N LEU A 16 -4.07 9.40 -3.70
CA LEU A 16 -3.82 8.18 -2.94
C LEU A 16 -5.12 7.47 -2.51
N ASP A 17 -6.13 8.21 -2.05
CA ASP A 17 -7.44 7.67 -1.70
C ASP A 17 -8.13 7.05 -2.94
N GLU A 18 -8.06 7.73 -4.10
CA GLU A 18 -8.58 7.19 -5.35
C GLU A 18 -7.86 5.90 -5.78
N PHE A 19 -6.53 5.84 -5.62
CA PHE A 19 -5.75 4.62 -5.87
C PHE A 19 -6.16 3.48 -4.94
N ILE A 20 -6.31 3.74 -3.64
CA ILE A 20 -6.75 2.75 -2.67
C ILE A 20 -8.13 2.19 -3.07
N ASP A 21 -9.07 3.07 -3.42
CA ASP A 21 -10.44 2.67 -3.76
C ASP A 21 -10.53 1.89 -5.08
N ARG A 22 -9.76 2.29 -6.10
CA ARG A 22 -9.85 1.68 -7.44
C ARG A 22 -8.95 0.47 -7.63
N VAL A 23 -7.88 0.35 -6.84
CA VAL A 23 -6.84 -0.66 -7.07
C VAL A 23 -6.69 -1.59 -5.85
N ILE A 24 -6.45 -1.03 -4.66
CA ILE A 24 -6.14 -1.84 -3.48
C ILE A 24 -7.40 -2.53 -2.93
N LYS A 25 -8.52 -1.84 -2.75
CA LYS A 25 -9.76 -2.46 -2.26
C LYS A 25 -10.26 -3.62 -3.15
N PRO A 26 -10.25 -3.51 -4.49
CA PRO A 26 -10.55 -4.65 -5.35
C PRO A 26 -9.56 -5.81 -5.21
N LEU A 27 -8.27 -5.53 -5.03
CA LEU A 27 -7.25 -6.55 -4.77
C LEU A 27 -7.51 -7.28 -3.44
N GLU A 28 -7.84 -6.54 -2.38
CA GLU A 28 -8.24 -7.09 -1.07
C GLU A 28 -9.49 -7.98 -1.17
N ALA A 29 -10.44 -7.65 -2.05
CA ALA A 29 -11.68 -8.41 -2.23
C ALA A 29 -11.53 -9.63 -3.17
N ARG A 30 -10.43 -9.72 -3.93
CA ARG A 30 -10.18 -10.80 -4.89
C ARG A 30 -9.72 -12.07 -4.17
N ASP A 31 -10.08 -13.25 -4.68
CA ASP A 31 -9.51 -14.56 -4.29
C ASP A 31 -9.43 -14.82 -2.76
N ASP A 32 -10.43 -14.37 -2.00
CA ASP A 32 -10.47 -14.41 -0.53
C ASP A 32 -9.27 -13.74 0.17
N ASN A 33 -8.60 -12.78 -0.48
CA ASN A 33 -7.50 -12.00 0.12
C ASN A 33 -7.95 -11.28 1.41
N ILE A 34 -9.24 -10.98 1.53
CA ILE A 34 -9.86 -10.42 2.74
C ILE A 34 -9.59 -11.25 4.00
N ARG A 35 -9.24 -12.54 3.87
CA ARG A 35 -8.82 -13.40 4.98
C ARG A 35 -7.60 -12.84 5.73
N PHE A 36 -6.67 -12.20 5.03
CA PHE A 36 -5.44 -11.66 5.63
C PHE A 36 -5.68 -10.37 6.45
N PHE A 37 -6.83 -9.72 6.25
CA PHE A 37 -7.20 -8.46 6.91
C PHE A 37 -8.31 -8.65 7.97
N ASP A 38 -8.86 -9.86 8.09
CA ASP A 38 -9.83 -10.21 9.11
C ASP A 38 -9.11 -10.58 10.41
N HIS A 39 -9.24 -9.75 11.45
CA HIS A 39 -8.62 -9.98 12.77
C HIS A 39 -9.03 -11.30 13.44
N ARG A 40 -10.08 -11.98 12.96
CA ARG A 40 -10.47 -13.32 13.46
C ARG A 40 -9.72 -14.46 12.77
N ARG A 41 -8.99 -14.15 11.70
CA ARG A 41 -8.24 -15.07 10.82
C ARG A 41 -6.78 -14.65 10.69
N GLU A 42 -6.22 -13.98 11.70
CA GLU A 42 -4.85 -13.45 11.64
C GLU A 42 -3.79 -14.54 11.41
N ASP A 43 -4.10 -15.78 11.82
CA ASP A 43 -3.30 -16.97 11.59
C ASP A 43 -3.13 -17.31 10.10
N ALA A 44 -3.99 -16.80 9.21
CA ALA A 44 -3.86 -16.97 7.76
C ALA A 44 -2.53 -16.40 7.21
N ARG A 45 -1.92 -15.43 7.89
CA ARG A 45 -0.63 -14.85 7.50
C ARG A 45 0.57 -15.72 7.92
N THR A 46 0.33 -16.80 8.68
CA THR A 46 1.38 -17.60 9.32
C THR A 46 1.40 -19.02 8.77
N ASP A 47 2.55 -19.45 8.26
CA ASP A 47 2.83 -20.83 7.93
C ASP A 47 3.40 -21.57 9.14
N TRP A 48 2.54 -22.34 9.81
CA TRP A 48 2.90 -23.10 11.01
C TRP A 48 3.82 -24.30 10.73
N GLU A 49 3.71 -24.92 9.55
CA GLU A 49 4.55 -26.06 9.16
C GLU A 49 6.00 -25.62 8.91
N ARG A 50 6.20 -24.35 8.54
CA ARG A 50 7.51 -23.73 8.35
C ARG A 50 7.99 -22.94 9.57
N GLY A 51 7.46 -23.23 10.76
CA GLY A 51 7.93 -22.62 12.01
C GLY A 51 7.40 -21.19 12.25
N GLY A 52 6.27 -20.85 11.66
CA GLY A 52 5.61 -19.55 11.84
C GLY A 52 6.13 -18.45 10.91
N LEU A 53 6.71 -18.82 9.77
CA LEU A 53 7.09 -17.84 8.73
C LEU A 53 5.84 -17.22 8.09
N PRO A 54 5.96 -16.07 7.40
CA PRO A 54 4.88 -15.56 6.58
C PRO A 54 4.40 -16.61 5.58
N ASN A 55 3.08 -16.69 5.41
CA ASN A 55 2.47 -17.54 4.39
C ASN A 55 2.81 -17.03 2.98
N GLU A 56 3.06 -17.94 2.03
CA GLU A 56 3.45 -17.58 0.66
C GLU A 56 2.38 -16.77 -0.09
N ASP A 57 1.09 -17.07 0.11
CA ASP A 57 -0.01 -16.31 -0.49
C ASP A 57 -0.06 -14.87 0.07
N TRP A 58 0.26 -14.72 1.36
CA TRP A 58 0.34 -13.40 1.99
C TRP A 58 1.50 -12.58 1.42
N GLU A 59 2.68 -13.19 1.27
CA GLU A 59 3.84 -12.55 0.65
C GLU A 59 3.56 -12.16 -0.80
N ALA A 60 2.92 -13.05 -1.57
CA ALA A 60 2.53 -12.78 -2.95
C ALA A 60 1.54 -11.60 -3.06
N LEU A 61 0.57 -11.51 -2.14
CA LEU A 61 -0.36 -10.38 -2.10
C LEU A 61 0.37 -9.05 -1.81
N LEU A 62 1.30 -9.04 -0.85
CA LEU A 62 2.11 -7.87 -0.54
C LEU A 62 2.99 -7.45 -1.72
N GLU A 63 3.57 -8.41 -2.45
CA GLU A 63 4.36 -8.15 -3.64
C GLU A 63 3.50 -7.54 -4.76
N GLU A 64 2.29 -8.07 -5.00
CA GLU A 64 1.36 -7.52 -5.98
C GLU A 64 0.95 -6.08 -5.62
N ALA A 65 0.57 -5.84 -4.36
CA ALA A 65 0.21 -4.50 -3.88
C ALA A 65 1.36 -3.51 -4.04
N LYS A 66 2.60 -3.93 -3.72
CA LYS A 66 3.81 -3.10 -3.90
C LYS A 66 4.06 -2.79 -5.37
N ARG A 67 3.95 -3.76 -6.26
CA ARG A 67 4.11 -3.55 -7.71
C ARG A 67 3.08 -2.55 -8.24
N LEU A 68 1.81 -2.70 -7.85
CA LEU A 68 0.74 -1.79 -8.26
C LEU A 68 0.97 -0.35 -7.75
N ALA A 69 1.44 -0.20 -6.51
CA ALA A 69 1.81 1.09 -5.95
C ALA A 69 3.03 1.72 -6.63
N ASP A 70 3.98 0.90 -7.09
CA ASP A 70 5.14 1.35 -7.86
C ASP A 70 4.76 1.81 -9.26
N GLU A 71 3.90 1.06 -9.94
CA GLU A 71 3.36 1.42 -11.25
C GLU A 71 2.51 2.69 -11.21
N ALA A 72 1.77 2.91 -10.12
CA ALA A 72 1.04 4.15 -9.86
C ALA A 72 1.94 5.31 -9.38
N GLY A 73 3.23 5.06 -9.12
CA GLY A 73 4.19 6.07 -8.67
C GLY A 73 4.12 6.43 -7.18
N HIS A 74 3.24 5.80 -6.40
CA HIS A 74 3.11 6.01 -4.95
C HIS A 74 4.27 5.38 -4.18
N TYR A 75 4.76 4.21 -4.60
CA TYR A 75 5.89 3.54 -3.92
C TYR A 75 7.19 4.37 -3.98
N ARG A 76 7.34 5.20 -5.03
CA ARG A 76 8.51 6.06 -5.27
C ARG A 76 8.26 7.51 -4.89
N TYR A 77 7.17 7.83 -4.22
CA TYR A 77 6.76 9.21 -3.94
C TYR A 77 7.91 10.10 -3.41
N ALA A 78 8.64 9.63 -2.40
CA ALA A 78 9.73 10.38 -1.78
C ALA A 78 11.01 10.50 -2.63
N LEU A 79 11.13 9.73 -3.73
CA LEU A 79 12.31 9.78 -4.58
C LEU A 79 12.28 11.03 -5.48
N PRO A 80 13.46 11.53 -5.89
CA PRO A 80 13.53 12.60 -6.88
C PRO A 80 12.88 12.24 -8.22
N LYS A 81 12.32 13.23 -8.91
CA LYS A 81 11.72 13.03 -10.24
C LYS A 81 12.68 12.46 -11.28
N GLU A 82 13.98 12.78 -11.19
CA GLU A 82 15.02 12.23 -12.09
C GLU A 82 15.17 10.70 -12.00
N TYR A 83 14.72 10.10 -10.88
CA TYR A 83 14.69 8.65 -10.68
C TYR A 83 13.27 8.06 -10.78
N GLY A 84 12.32 8.84 -11.30
CA GLY A 84 10.92 8.44 -11.45
C GLY A 84 10.10 8.50 -10.16
N GLY A 85 10.52 9.31 -9.18
CA GLY A 85 9.69 9.66 -8.02
C GLY A 85 8.93 10.97 -8.19
N GLN A 86 8.47 11.57 -7.08
CA GLN A 86 7.63 12.78 -7.10
C GLN A 86 8.22 13.97 -6.32
N ASP A 87 9.47 13.87 -5.87
CA ASP A 87 10.11 14.85 -4.96
C ASP A 87 9.35 15.00 -3.63
N GLY A 88 8.75 13.90 -3.13
CA GLY A 88 7.95 13.90 -1.92
C GLY A 88 8.69 14.41 -0.69
N THR A 89 7.98 15.11 0.19
CA THR A 89 8.53 15.69 1.43
C THR A 89 8.13 14.88 2.66
N ASN A 90 8.88 15.03 3.76
CA ASN A 90 8.61 14.37 5.04
C ASN A 90 7.24 14.72 5.67
N LEU A 91 6.63 15.84 5.25
CA LEU A 91 5.27 16.17 5.68
C LEU A 91 4.24 15.40 4.85
N GLY A 92 4.56 15.15 3.58
CA GLY A 92 3.69 14.45 2.65
C GLY A 92 3.73 12.93 2.77
N MET A 93 4.78 12.33 3.37
CA MET A 93 4.98 10.94 3.85
C MET A 93 6.41 10.75 4.34
#